data_AF-A0A5C5XTZ7-F1
#
_entry.id   AF-A0A5C5XTZ7-F1
#
_cell.length_a   1.000
_cell.length_b   1.000
_cell.length_c   1.000
_cell.angle_alpha   90.00
_cell.angle_beta   90.00
_cell.angle_gamma   90.00
#
_symmetry.space_group_name_H-M   'P 1'
#
loop_
_entity.id
_entity.type
_entity.pdbx_description
1 polymer ?
#
loop_
_entity_poly.entity_id
_entity_poly.type
_entity_poly.pdbx_seq_one_letter_code
_entity_poly.pdbx_strand_id
1 'polypeptide(L)' 'MDEEARGWCPLLMDARTAAKALAISSRKLWAMTASGEIPHVRIGRSVRYPVFELQSWVNEHTEGNR' A
#
# COMPACT_ATOMS: atom_id res chain seq x y z
N MET A 1 8.07 -9.47 22.16
CA MET A 1 8.32 -9.44 20.71
C MET A 1 7.40 -10.47 20.12
N ASP A 2 6.26 -10.00 19.64
CA ASP A 2 4.99 -10.72 19.70
C ASP A 2 4.95 -11.92 18.74
N GLU A 3 4.74 -13.11 19.32
CA GLU A 3 4.56 -14.38 18.63
C GLU A 3 3.14 -14.51 18.01
N GLU A 4 2.22 -13.61 18.39
CA GLU A 4 0.82 -13.52 17.91
C GLU A 4 0.67 -12.95 16.49
N ALA A 5 1.72 -12.39 15.89
CA ALA A 5 1.66 -11.82 14.53
C ALA A 5 1.60 -12.87 13.39
N ARG A 6 1.65 -14.18 13.71
CA ARG A 6 1.67 -15.25 12.70
C ARG A 6 0.33 -15.50 11.99
N GLY A 7 -0.73 -14.75 12.31
CA GLY A 7 -2.07 -14.95 11.72
C GLY A 7 -2.86 -13.69 11.38
N TRP A 8 -2.33 -12.49 11.64
CA TRP A 8 -3.06 -11.23 11.38
C TRP A 8 -2.44 -10.47 10.21
N CYS A 9 -3.00 -10.63 9.02
CA CYS A 9 -2.73 -9.73 7.90
C CYS A 9 -3.61 -8.48 8.04
N PRO A 10 -3.05 -7.28 8.27
CA PRO A 10 -3.84 -6.07 8.37
C PRO A 10 -4.54 -5.77 7.04
N LEU A 11 -5.80 -5.33 7.07
CA LEU A 11 -6.53 -4.93 5.85
C LEU A 11 -5.95 -3.66 5.21
N LEU A 12 -5.43 -2.77 6.05
CA LEU A 12 -4.98 -1.43 5.68
C LEU A 12 -3.56 -1.21 6.21
N MET A 13 -2.64 -0.81 5.32
CA MET A 13 -1.31 -0.35 5.67
C MET A 13 -1.32 1.17 5.92
N ASP A 14 -0.45 1.63 6.81
CA ASP A 14 -0.08 3.04 6.87
C ASP A 14 0.87 3.42 5.72
N ALA A 15 1.12 4.72 5.55
CA ALA A 15 1.97 5.20 4.46
C ALA A 15 3.42 4.70 4.55
N ARG A 16 3.97 4.54 5.76
CA ARG A 16 5.34 4.05 5.94
C ARG A 16 5.45 2.59 5.52
N THR A 17 4.48 1.77 5.90
CA THR A 17 4.46 0.33 5.61
C THR A 17 4.19 0.09 4.13
N ALA A 18 3.24 0.82 3.53
CA ALA A 18 2.98 0.75 2.09
C ALA A 18 4.19 1.16 1.26
N ALA A 19 4.88 2.25 1.62
CA ALA A 19 6.08 2.71 0.91
C ALA A 19 7.20 1.64 0.95
N LYS A 20 7.40 1.00 2.12
CA LYS A 20 8.34 -0.11 2.27
C LYS A 20 7.94 -1.32 1.43
N ALA A 21 6.66 -1.70 1.46
CA ALA A 21 6.14 -2.84 0.71
C ALA A 21 6.31 -2.67 -0.81
N LEU A 22 6.13 -1.44 -1.30
CA LEU A 22 6.28 -1.08 -2.71
C LEU A 22 7.73 -0.71 -3.09
N ALA A 23 8.67 -0.74 -2.14
CA ALA A 23 10.07 -0.34 -2.32
C ALA A 23 10.26 1.08 -2.93
N ILE A 24 9.42 2.04 -2.55
CA ILE A 24 9.51 3.45 -3.00
C ILE A 24 9.67 4.42 -1.82
N SER A 25 10.13 5.64 -2.12
CA SER A 25 10.16 6.69 -1.10
C SER A 25 8.75 7.13 -0.70
N SER A 26 8.58 7.53 0.57
CA SER A 26 7.31 8.10 1.06
C SER A 26 6.85 9.32 0.26
N ARG A 27 7.81 10.10 -0.30
CA ARG A 27 7.51 11.24 -1.16
C ARG A 27 6.85 10.80 -2.47
N LYS A 28 7.37 9.75 -3.12
CA LYS A 28 6.77 9.20 -4.35
C LYS A 28 5.39 8.62 -4.08
N LEU A 29 5.24 7.87 -2.99
CA LEU A 29 3.93 7.34 -2.56
C LEU A 29 2.91 8.47 -2.35
N TRP A 30 3.31 9.55 -1.68
CA TRP A 30 2.42 10.70 -1.45
C TRP A 30 2.02 11.39 -2.76
N ALA A 31 2.96 11.57 -3.69
CA ALA A 31 2.65 12.14 -5.01
C ALA A 31 1.61 11.29 -5.77
N MET A 32 1.78 9.97 -5.79
CA MET A 32 0.84 9.04 -6.42
C MET A 32 -0.53 9.03 -5.72
N THR A 33 -0.55 9.19 -4.40
CA THR A 33 -1.80 9.29 -3.63
C THR A 33 -2.53 10.60 -3.92
N ALA A 34 -1.78 11.69 -4.11
CA ALA A 34 -2.33 13.00 -4.45
C ALA A 34 -2.88 13.03 -5.90
N SER A 35 -2.23 12.34 -6.84
CA SER A 35 -2.71 12.22 -8.23
C SER A 35 -3.79 11.16 -8.44
N GLY A 36 -4.00 10.27 -7.47
CA GLY A 36 -4.97 9.17 -7.58
C GLY A 36 -4.46 7.97 -8.37
N GLU A 37 -3.16 7.90 -8.67
CA GLU A 37 -2.52 6.79 -9.40
C GLU A 37 -2.45 5.49 -8.59
N ILE A 38 -2.58 5.57 -7.26
CA ILE A 38 -2.48 4.41 -6.37
C ILE A 38 -3.73 4.23 -5.50
N PRO A 39 -4.22 3.00 -5.31
CA PRO A 39 -5.36 2.72 -4.44
C PRO A 39 -5.13 3.19 -3.00
N HIS A 40 -6.07 3.96 -2.46
CA HIS A 40 -5.97 4.49 -1.10
C HIS A 40 -7.35 4.77 -0.50
N VAL A 41 -7.42 4.78 0.83
CA VAL A 41 -8.60 5.13 1.61
C VAL A 41 -8.27 6.33 2.50
N ARG A 42 -9.16 7.33 2.51
CA ARG A 42 -9.09 8.48 3.44
C ARG A 42 -10.06 8.27 4.59
N ILE A 43 -9.54 8.23 5.81
CA ILE A 43 -10.31 8.18 7.06
C ILE A 43 -10.01 9.48 7.82
N GLY A 44 -10.83 10.50 7.59
CA GLY A 44 -10.54 11.87 8.02
C GLY A 44 -9.21 12.35 7.42
N ARG A 45 -8.25 12.71 8.30
CA ARG A 45 -6.90 13.16 7.90
C ARG A 45 -5.93 12.01 7.62
N SER A 46 -6.32 10.78 7.91
CA SER A 46 -5.47 9.60 7.77
C SER A 46 -5.62 8.97 6.38
N VAL A 47 -4.50 8.76 5.69
CA VAL A 47 -4.43 7.97 4.46
C VAL A 47 -3.99 6.55 4.80
N ARG A 48 -4.68 5.57 4.22
CA ARG A 48 -4.41 4.13 4.37
C ARG A 48 -4.39 3.46 3.01
N TYR A 49 -3.69 2.33 2.93
CA TYR A 49 -3.53 1.59 1.68
C TYR A 49 -4.07 0.17 1.84
N PRO A 50 -5.14 -0.19 1.11
CA PRO A 50 -5.71 -1.54 1.19
C PRO A 50 -4.76 -2.58 0.61
N VAL A 51 -4.48 -3.63 1.38
CA VAL A 51 -3.49 -4.65 1.01
C VAL A 51 -3.86 -5.36 -0.29
N PHE A 52 -5.13 -5.76 -0.42
CA PHE A 52 -5.60 -6.50 -1.60
C PHE A 52 -5.55 -5.65 -2.87
N GLU A 53 -6.05 -4.41 -2.81
CA GLU A 53 -6.02 -3.51 -3.97
C GLU A 53 -4.59 -3.10 -4.36
N LEU A 54 -3.68 -2.93 -3.39
CA LEU A 54 -2.27 -2.71 -3.69
C LEU A 54 -1.66 -3.90 -4.43
N GLN A 55 -2.01 -5.12 -4.05
CA GLN A 55 -1.54 -6.32 -4.75
C GLN A 55 -2.07 -6.37 -6.18
N SER A 56 -3.37 -6.08 -6.38
CA SER A 56 -3.98 -6.00 -7.71
C SER A 56 -3.30 -4.93 -8.57
N TRP A 57 -3.07 -3.75 -8.00
CA TRP A 57 -2.37 -2.66 -8.67
C TRP A 57 -0.96 -3.07 -9.12
N VAL A 58 -0.20 -3.79 -8.28
CA VAL A 58 1.13 -4.32 -8.68
C VAL A 58 0.98 -5.27 -9.86
N ASN A 59 0.00 -6.17 -9.84
CA ASN A 59 -0.22 -7.12 -10.93
C ASN A 59 -0.56 -6.41 -12.24
N GLU A 60 -1.39 -5.36 -12.20
CA GLU A 60 -1.76 -4.55 -13.37
C GLU A 60 -0.59 -3.75 -13.95
N HIS A 61 0.38 -3.36 -13.11
CA HIS A 61 1.56 -2.58 -13.50
C HIS A 61 2.82 -3.43 -13.70
N THR A 62 2.72 -4.76 -13.59
CA THR A 62 3.83 -5.68 -13.85
C THR A 62 3.87 -6.01 -15.33
N GLU A 63 4.92 -5.56 -16.00
CA GLU A 63 5.19 -5.88 -17.40
C GLU A 63 5.89 -7.24 -17.53
N GLY A 64 5.65 -7.95 -18.65
CA GLY A 64 6.30 -9.24 -18.92
C GLY A 64 5.69 -10.47 -18.23
N ASN A 65 4.57 -10.31 -17.53
CA ASN A 65 3.82 -11.40 -16.90
C ASN A 65 2.76 -12.01 -17.86
N ARG A 66 3.22 -12.60 -18.98
CA ARG A 66 2.38 -13.36 -19.93
C ARG A 66 2.84 -14.80 -20.06
#